data_AF-A0A2N7DSW3-F1
#
_entry.id   AF-A0A2N7DSW3-F1
#
_cell.length_a   1.000
_cell.length_b   1.000
_cell.length_c   1.000
_cell.angle_alpha   90.00
_cell.angle_beta   90.00
_cell.angle_gamma   90.00
#
_symmetry.space_group_name_H-M   'P 1'
#
loop_
_entity.id
_entity.type
_entity.pdbx_description
1 polymer ?
#
loop_
_entity_poly.entity_id
_entity_poly.type
_entity_poly.pdbx_seq_one_letter_code
_entity_poly.pdbx_strand_id
1 'polypeptide(L)'
;MGIVSDDFKFIAKTKKIRYWETNKCPKCKEGAGFMFMRGQVYRDDSCDCSSRDLSRQSNWGEVAEYYNNTACEGSLKKYQLFWMLD
;
A
#
# COMPACT_ATOMS: atom_id res chain seq x y z
N MET A 1 -8.15 -13.51 11.76
CA MET A 1 -6.68 -13.60 11.81
C MET A 1 -6.15 -12.35 11.14
N GLY A 2 -5.54 -11.44 11.90
CA GLY A 2 -4.85 -10.27 11.32
C GLY A 2 -3.58 -10.76 10.62
N ILE A 3 -3.29 -10.25 9.43
CA ILE A 3 -2.04 -10.58 8.74
C ILE A 3 -0.90 -9.86 9.45
N VAL A 4 0.19 -10.60 9.72
CA VAL A 4 1.39 -10.08 10.39
C VAL A 4 2.31 -9.44 9.32
N SER A 5 3.11 -8.45 9.71
CA SER A 5 4.01 -7.71 8.81
C SER A 5 4.95 -8.61 7.97
N ASP A 6 5.39 -9.74 8.53
CA ASP A 6 6.28 -10.69 7.85
C ASP A 6 5.60 -11.43 6.69
N ASP A 7 4.32 -11.74 6.83
CA ASP A 7 3.53 -12.35 5.75
C ASP A 7 3.48 -11.39 4.57
N PHE A 8 3.19 -10.11 4.82
CA PHE A 8 3.07 -9.10 3.76
C PHE A 8 4.38 -8.88 3.00
N LYS A 9 5.50 -8.87 3.72
CA LYS A 9 6.84 -8.81 3.12
C LYS A 9 7.12 -10.00 2.22
N PHE A 10 6.79 -11.21 2.68
CA PHE A 10 6.94 -12.42 1.88
C PHE A 10 6.12 -12.35 0.60
N ILE A 11 4.85 -11.94 0.72
CA ILE A 11 3.90 -11.79 -0.38
C ILE A 11 4.40 -10.77 -1.41
N ALA A 12 4.76 -9.58 -0.96
CA ALA A 12 5.26 -8.50 -1.82
C ALA A 12 6.47 -8.96 -2.63
N LYS A 13 7.36 -9.74 -2.01
CA LYS A 13 8.53 -10.33 -2.66
C LYS A 13 8.16 -11.42 -3.67
N THR A 14 7.32 -12.38 -3.28
CA THR A 14 6.92 -13.52 -4.13
C THR A 14 6.14 -13.06 -5.36
N LYS A 15 5.21 -12.12 -5.19
CA LYS A 15 4.42 -11.55 -6.30
C LYS A 15 5.10 -10.38 -7.02
N LYS A 16 6.35 -10.02 -6.63
CA LYS A 16 7.12 -8.91 -7.22
C LYS A 16 6.36 -7.57 -7.21
N ILE A 17 5.56 -7.33 -6.18
CA ILE A 17 4.77 -6.11 -6.02
C ILE A 17 5.75 -4.95 -5.77
N ARG A 18 5.69 -3.92 -6.61
CA ARG A 18 6.52 -2.71 -6.48
C ARG A 18 5.77 -1.55 -5.84
N TYR A 19 4.45 -1.54 -5.99
CA TYR A 19 3.58 -0.50 -5.47
C TYR A 19 2.24 -1.09 -5.06
N TRP A 20 1.71 -0.64 -3.92
CA TRP A 20 0.37 -0.96 -3.46
C TRP A 20 -0.40 0.34 -3.20
N GLU A 21 -1.39 0.64 -4.04
CA GLU A 21 -2.30 1.77 -3.85
C GLU A 21 -3.26 1.48 -2.69
N THR A 22 -3.29 2.39 -1.72
CA THR A 22 -4.16 2.29 -0.54
C THR A 22 -5.36 3.23 -0.63
N ASN A 23 -5.19 4.40 -1.24
CA ASN A 23 -6.23 5.41 -1.37
C ASN A 23 -5.99 6.28 -2.60
N LYS A 24 -7.01 7.05 -3.00
CA LYS A 24 -6.89 8.09 -4.01
C LYS A 24 -7.21 9.44 -3.40
N CYS A 25 -6.43 10.46 -3.74
CA CYS A 25 -6.73 11.83 -3.34
C CYS A 25 -8.13 12.20 -3.86
N PRO A 26 -9.07 12.68 -3.01
CA PRO A 26 -10.43 12.96 -3.44
C PRO A 26 -10.50 14.08 -4.49
N LYS A 27 -9.52 14.99 -4.49
CA LYS A 27 -9.45 16.17 -5.35
C LYS A 27 -8.73 15.92 -6.68
N CYS A 28 -7.50 15.41 -6.68
CA CYS A 28 -6.73 15.15 -7.91
C CYS A 28 -6.78 13.69 -8.39
N LYS A 29 -7.38 12.77 -7.63
CA LYS A 29 -7.47 11.33 -7.94
C LYS A 29 -6.13 10.59 -8.03
N GLU A 30 -5.01 11.26 -7.76
CA GLU A 30 -3.69 10.64 -7.63
C GLU A 30 -3.70 9.55 -6.55
N GLY A 31 -3.00 8.45 -6.83
CA GLY A 31 -2.95 7.27 -5.98
C GLY A 31 -1.91 7.44 -4.88
N ALA A 32 -2.33 7.28 -3.62
CA ALA A 32 -1.46 7.21 -2.45
C ALA A 32 -1.33 5.76 -1.97
N GLY A 33 -0.12 5.36 -1.58
CA GLY A 33 0.19 3.96 -1.36
C GLY A 33 1.56 3.69 -0.77
N PHE A 34 1.99 2.44 -0.89
CA PHE A 34 3.31 1.99 -0.44
C PHE A 34 4.14 1.52 -1.62
N MET A 35 5.38 2.02 -1.73
CA MET A 35 6.38 1.51 -2.66
C MET A 35 7.31 0.53 -1.96
N PHE A 36 7.61 -0.58 -2.63
CA PHE A 36 8.51 -1.63 -2.13
C PHE A 36 9.75 -1.70 -3.02
N MET A 37 10.86 -1.15 -2.54
CA MET A 37 12.10 -1.06 -3.30
C MET A 37 13.27 -1.57 -2.49
N ARG A 38 14.01 -2.55 -3.05
CA ARG A 38 15.24 -3.09 -2.43
C ARG A 38 15.05 -3.55 -0.97
N GLY A 39 13.88 -4.10 -0.65
CA GLY A 39 13.53 -4.56 0.71
C GLY A 39 13.10 -3.46 1.68
N GLN A 40 13.09 -2.21 1.23
CA GLN A 40 12.61 -1.05 1.96
C GLN A 40 11.17 -0.71 1.55
N VAL A 41 10.47 -0.05 2.48
CA VAL A 41 9.11 0.41 2.30
C VAL A 41 9.13 1.94 2.31
N TYR A 42 8.45 2.54 1.35
CA TYR A 42 8.22 3.97 1.31
C TYR A 42 6.72 4.23 1.26
N ARG A 43 6.26 5.20 2.03
CA ARG A 43 4.89 5.70 1.90
C ARG A 43 4.92 6.81 0.85
N ASP A 44 4.13 6.64 -0.19
CA ASP A 44 3.87 7.66 -1.19
C ASP A 44 2.48 8.26 -0.94
N ASP A 45 2.47 9.49 -0.45
CA ASP A 45 1.29 10.34 -0.30
C ASP A 45 1.40 11.58 -1.19
N SER A 46 2.27 11.53 -2.21
CA SER A 46 2.37 12.59 -3.20
C SER A 46 1.02 12.79 -3.89
N CYS A 47 0.62 14.05 -4.03
CA CYS A 47 -0.57 14.41 -4.78
C CYS A 47 -0.39 15.81 -5.36
N ASP A 48 -0.99 16.08 -6.52
CA ASP A 48 -0.90 17.40 -7.17
C ASP A 48 -1.60 18.53 -6.42
N CYS A 49 -2.31 18.20 -5.33
CA CYS A 49 -2.92 19.19 -4.44
C CYS A 49 -1.98 19.69 -3.34
N SER A 50 -0.82 19.07 -3.16
CA SER A 50 0.24 19.45 -2.23
C SER A 50 1.61 19.33 -2.92
N SER A 51 2.70 19.73 -2.28
CA SER A 51 4.04 19.50 -2.82
C SER A 51 4.28 18.00 -3.06
N ARG A 52 4.76 17.63 -4.27
CA ARG A 52 4.97 16.24 -4.73
C ARG A 52 6.02 15.43 -3.95
N ASP A 53 6.75 16.06 -3.02
CA ASP A 53 7.93 15.49 -2.36
C ASP A 53 7.67 14.80 -1.00
N LEU A 54 6.48 14.23 -0.79
CA LEU A 54 6.14 13.63 0.51
C LEU A 54 6.46 12.14 0.62
N SER A 55 7.08 11.52 -0.39
CA SER A 55 7.49 10.13 -0.27
C SER A 55 8.44 9.96 0.91
N ARG A 56 7.97 9.32 1.98
CA ARG A 56 8.75 9.14 3.21
C ARG A 56 9.10 7.69 3.42
N GLN A 57 10.23 7.45 4.08
CA GLN A 57 10.57 6.11 4.51
C GLN A 57 9.49 5.60 5.50
N SER A 58 9.08 4.36 5.29
CA SER A 58 8.07 3.67 6.10
C SER A 58 8.59 2.26 6.42
N ASN A 59 7.74 1.41 7.00
CA ASN A 59 8.11 0.06 7.40
C ASN A 59 6.95 -0.93 7.20
N TRP A 60 7.25 -2.22 7.30
CA TRP A 60 6.26 -3.29 7.14
C TRP A 60 5.20 -3.32 8.24
N GLY A 61 5.46 -2.73 9.41
CA GLY A 61 4.47 -2.55 10.47
C GLY A 61 3.37 -1.59 10.05
N GLU A 62 3.72 -0.43 9.49
CA GLU A 62 2.76 0.55 8.98
C GLU A 62 1.93 -0.01 7.81
N VAL A 63 2.55 -0.82 6.95
CA VAL A 63 1.85 -1.56 5.89
C VAL A 63 0.81 -2.50 6.50
N ALA A 64 1.19 -3.25 7.54
CA ALA A 64 0.29 -4.16 8.24
C ALA A 64 -0.81 -3.42 9.00
N GLU A 65 -0.54 -2.22 9.55
CA GLU A 65 -1.54 -1.38 10.18
C GLU A 65 -2.56 -0.86 9.16
N TYR A 66 -2.12 -0.31 8.03
CA TYR A 66 -3.02 0.11 6.94
C TYR A 66 -3.83 -1.06 6.38
N TYR A 67 -3.23 -2.25 6.35
CA TYR A 67 -3.90 -3.48 5.96
C TYR A 67 -4.97 -3.92 6.98
N ASN A 68 -4.63 -3.94 8.27
CA ASN A 68 -5.52 -4.44 9.33
C ASN A 68 -6.59 -3.42 9.74
N ASN A 69 -6.38 -2.13 9.46
CA ASN A 69 -7.30 -1.04 9.81
C ASN A 69 -8.27 -0.66 8.67
N THR A 70 -8.52 -1.58 7.73
CA THR A 70 -9.49 -1.38 6.63
C THR A 70 -10.95 -1.44 7.10
N ALA A 71 -11.41 -0.45 7.85
CA ALA A 71 -12.82 -0.26 8.21
C ALA A 71 -13.71 0.22 7.02
N CYS A 72 -13.41 -0.20 5.79
CA CYS A 72 -14.23 0.11 4.61
C CYS A 72 -14.28 -1.12 3.68
N GLU A 73 -15.42 -1.81 3.65
CA GLU A 73 -15.69 -3.02 2.83
C GLU A 73 -15.28 -2.89 1.36
N GLY A 74 -15.25 -1.67 0.80
CA GLY A 74 -14.84 -1.41 -0.58
C GLY A 74 -13.40 -1.82 -0.92
N SER A 75 -12.49 -1.84 0.05
CA SER A 75 -11.09 -2.18 -0.17
C SER A 75 -10.83 -3.69 -0.21
N LEU A 76 -11.71 -4.50 0.37
CA LEU A 76 -11.65 -5.98 0.36
C LEU A 76 -11.90 -6.57 -1.05
N LYS A 77 -12.70 -5.88 -1.89
CA LYS A 77 -12.86 -6.24 -3.32
C LYS A 77 -11.63 -5.93 -4.17
N LYS A 78 -11.01 -4.77 -3.97
CA LYS A 78 -9.73 -4.42 -4.61
C LYS A 78 -8.62 -5.39 -4.19
N TYR A 79 -8.68 -5.86 -2.94
CA TYR A 79 -7.81 -6.90 -2.40
C TYR A 79 -7.97 -8.24 -3.12
N GLN A 80 -9.19 -8.79 -3.28
CA GLN A 80 -9.38 -10.04 -4.04
C GLN A 80 -8.82 -9.95 -5.48
N LEU A 81 -9.00 -8.80 -6.14
CA LEU A 81 -8.44 -8.56 -7.48
C LEU A 81 -6.90 -8.52 -7.50
N PHE A 82 -6.27 -7.89 -6.51
CA PHE A 82 -4.81 -7.88 -6.36
C PHE A 82 -4.22 -9.29 -6.14
N TRP A 83 -5.02 -10.19 -5.58
CA TRP A 83 -4.62 -11.56 -5.27
C TRP A 83 -4.92 -12.58 -6.36
N MET A 84 -5.90 -12.32 -7.23
CA MET A 84 -6.32 -13.18 -8.34
C MET A 84 -5.59 -12.93 -9.67
N LEU A 85 -4.68 -11.95 -9.72
CA LEU A 85 -3.78 -11.82 -10.86
C LEU A 85 -2.66 -12.86 -10.73
N ASP A 86 -2.80 -13.95 -11.49
CA ASP A 86 -1.71 -14.83 -11.92
C ASP A 86 -0.70 -14.05 -12.79
#